data_AF-A0A1S6H2Q6-F1
#
_entry.id   AF-A0A1S6H2Q6-F1
#
_cell.length_a   1.000
_cell.length_b   1.000
_cell.length_c   1.000
_cell.angle_alpha   90.00
_cell.angle_beta   90.00
_cell.angle_gamma   90.00
#
_symmetry.space_group_name_H-M   'P 1'
#
loop_
_entity.id
_entity.type
_entity.pdbx_description
1 polymer ?
#
loop_
_entity_poly.entity_id
_entity_poly.type
_entity_poly.pdbx_seq_one_letter_code
_entity_poly.pdbx_strand_id
1 'polypeptide(L)'
;MANQINHVRLKNKSNVVNQILNELYELDGSLKKHEKELIKIINKILVSKPDTKFDQAFAKRLRAELLAKTSSKQTTSLLNKLTKLFTMKKLAYVAGGAVLTALILIPVLNSLNQSKFTPTFDTGLKITRVGDNAFGLLEPEATVSDLGLEQAKSAVAPLGLGAGDAIVAPRSQAGGGSGYATSESAMIVPPDYLMVNYKYVYKGEPITLDQDKLPVLKRIRGIGSAGQIAGLLSSFNLGLADLSAFSDSKVQNVSFIQDKPYGYAINANLEEGSLTIYQNWQTWPLGQCQDEKCYEAQRVTISDVPTDEELIRIANDFLSQHKISLENYGDPFVDNNWRVYYAQTVNQAELYLPDSLTVLYPLEIQGQGVYEGYGYPAGLSVTVSIRDKRVNGVNSLFTQNYQSSMYEAETDFNRILKFAETGGVYSYPFADATTVYEIELGEPKLGYLKKWNYKNGQTEELLVPALIFPVINQPQTEATTKQILPNAYKQNVVVPLIKEVLAEFEAGNDDPIRILPMPAPEPLIMDNPAEETNNN
;
A
#
# COMPACT_ATOMS: atom_id res chain seq x y z
N MET A 1 -49.00 -65.63 39.22
CA MET A 1 -47.67 -65.00 39.45
C MET A 1 -47.22 -64.02 38.36
N ALA A 2 -47.77 -64.04 37.13
CA ALA A 2 -47.35 -63.10 36.07
C ALA A 2 -47.80 -61.63 36.27
N ASN A 3 -48.90 -61.36 36.99
CA ASN A 3 -49.40 -59.99 37.19
C ASN A 3 -48.68 -59.20 38.31
N GLN A 4 -48.02 -59.86 39.26
CA GLN A 4 -47.23 -59.16 40.29
C GLN A 4 -45.84 -58.74 39.78
N ILE A 5 -45.27 -59.46 38.81
CA ILE A 5 -43.95 -59.14 38.24
C ILE A 5 -44.02 -57.89 37.35
N ASN A 6 -45.11 -57.67 36.61
CA ASN A 6 -45.29 -56.47 35.79
C ASN A 6 -45.55 -55.20 36.62
N HIS A 7 -46.25 -55.31 37.76
CA HIS A 7 -46.48 -54.16 38.63
C HIS A 7 -45.22 -53.67 39.35
N VAL A 8 -44.32 -54.59 39.75
CA VAL A 8 -43.02 -54.24 40.36
C VAL A 8 -42.08 -53.58 39.36
N ARG A 9 -42.08 -54.04 38.09
CA ARG A 9 -41.19 -53.52 37.04
C ARG A 9 -41.57 -52.11 36.55
N LEU A 10 -42.86 -51.78 36.51
CA LEU A 10 -43.35 -50.44 36.12
C LEU A 10 -43.13 -49.40 37.23
N LYS A 11 -43.29 -49.78 38.51
CA LYS A 11 -43.03 -48.89 39.65
C LYS A 11 -41.55 -48.49 39.72
N ASN A 12 -40.63 -49.40 39.39
CA ASN A 12 -39.19 -49.13 39.40
C ASN A 12 -38.77 -48.18 38.26
N LYS A 13 -39.39 -48.31 37.06
CA LYS A 13 -39.09 -47.45 35.91
C LYS A 13 -39.53 -46.00 36.11
N SER A 14 -40.66 -45.78 36.80
CA SER A 14 -41.14 -44.43 37.13
C SER A 14 -40.23 -43.71 38.12
N ASN A 15 -39.66 -44.44 39.09
CA ASN A 15 -38.74 -43.85 40.07
C ASN A 15 -37.43 -43.40 39.41
N VAL A 16 -36.88 -44.19 38.47
CA VAL A 16 -35.63 -43.85 37.77
C VAL A 16 -35.80 -42.60 36.89
N VAL A 17 -36.91 -42.47 36.15
CA VAL A 17 -37.16 -41.27 35.33
C VAL A 17 -37.27 -40.01 36.19
N ASN A 18 -37.97 -40.08 37.32
CA ASN A 18 -38.12 -38.94 38.22
C ASN A 18 -36.79 -38.54 38.88
N GLN A 19 -35.95 -39.52 39.23
CA GLN A 19 -34.61 -39.24 39.76
C GLN A 19 -33.74 -38.52 38.71
N ILE A 20 -33.74 -38.98 37.46
CA ILE A 20 -32.98 -38.35 36.36
C ILE A 20 -33.47 -36.92 36.12
N LEU A 21 -34.78 -36.68 36.16
CA LEU A 21 -35.33 -35.33 35.99
C LEU A 21 -34.88 -34.41 37.13
N ASN A 22 -34.90 -34.88 38.38
CA ASN A 22 -34.46 -34.10 39.52
C ASN A 22 -32.97 -33.74 39.42
N GLU A 23 -32.11 -34.70 39.07
CA GLU A 23 -30.68 -34.44 38.85
C GLU A 23 -30.45 -33.43 37.70
N LEU A 24 -31.23 -33.53 36.61
CA LEU A 24 -31.18 -32.54 35.53
C LEU A 24 -31.66 -31.16 35.96
N TYR A 25 -32.66 -31.08 36.85
CA TYR A 25 -33.18 -29.81 37.38
C TYR A 25 -32.26 -29.16 38.41
N GLU A 26 -31.50 -29.95 39.18
CA GLU A 26 -30.45 -29.44 40.06
C GLU A 26 -29.29 -28.84 39.25
N LEU A 27 -28.97 -29.41 38.10
CA LEU A 27 -27.95 -28.87 37.19
C LEU A 27 -28.43 -27.64 36.42
N ASP A 28 -29.70 -27.60 36.00
CA ASP A 28 -30.28 -26.47 35.28
C ASP A 28 -31.81 -26.39 35.48
N GLY A 29 -32.25 -25.46 36.33
CA GLY A 29 -33.66 -25.28 36.68
C GLY A 29 -34.55 -24.85 35.50
N SER A 30 -34.00 -24.33 34.41
CA SER A 30 -34.77 -23.91 33.24
C SER A 30 -35.40 -25.09 32.49
N LEU A 31 -34.84 -26.29 32.64
CA LEU A 31 -35.30 -27.52 32.00
C LEU A 31 -36.67 -28.00 32.49
N LYS A 32 -37.15 -27.53 33.64
CA LYS A 32 -38.50 -27.84 34.15
C LYS A 32 -39.60 -27.48 33.14
N LYS A 33 -39.40 -26.42 32.34
CA LYS A 33 -40.37 -26.00 31.30
C LYS A 33 -40.55 -27.04 30.18
N HIS A 34 -39.61 -27.98 30.04
CA HIS A 34 -39.58 -29.01 28.99
C HIS A 34 -39.77 -30.44 29.53
N GLU A 35 -40.28 -30.60 30.76
CA GLU A 35 -40.41 -31.88 31.45
C GLU A 35 -41.07 -32.98 30.60
N LYS A 36 -42.20 -32.68 29.94
CA LYS A 36 -42.93 -33.66 29.12
C LYS A 36 -42.11 -34.17 27.93
N GLU A 37 -41.23 -33.34 27.38
CA GLU A 37 -40.36 -33.68 26.25
C GLU A 37 -39.15 -34.48 26.74
N LEU A 38 -38.57 -34.06 27.87
CA LEU A 38 -37.49 -34.76 28.55
C LEU A 38 -37.90 -36.18 28.95
N ILE A 39 -39.10 -36.38 29.51
CA ILE A 39 -39.63 -37.71 29.83
C ILE A 39 -39.67 -38.61 28.60
N LYS A 40 -40.10 -38.09 27.44
CA LYS A 40 -40.15 -38.88 26.20
C LYS A 40 -38.76 -39.30 25.73
N ILE A 41 -37.79 -38.39 25.85
CA ILE A 41 -36.41 -38.66 25.44
C ILE A 41 -35.73 -39.62 26.41
N ILE A 42 -35.83 -39.39 27.71
CA ILE A 42 -35.29 -40.27 28.77
C ILE A 42 -35.86 -41.67 28.59
N ASN A 43 -37.16 -41.83 28.33
CA ASN A 43 -37.74 -43.14 28.09
C ASN A 43 -37.20 -43.82 26.82
N LYS A 44 -36.95 -43.07 25.74
CA LYS A 44 -36.32 -43.64 24.53
C LYS A 44 -34.87 -44.06 24.80
N ILE A 45 -34.14 -43.31 25.61
CA ILE A 45 -32.75 -43.61 25.98
C ILE A 45 -32.71 -44.83 26.90
N LEU A 46 -33.58 -44.91 27.92
CA LEU A 46 -33.66 -46.09 28.80
C LEU A 46 -34.04 -47.38 28.07
N VAL A 47 -34.79 -47.28 26.97
CA VAL A 47 -35.11 -48.45 26.11
C VAL A 47 -33.95 -48.84 25.21
N SER A 48 -33.19 -47.87 24.70
CA SER A 48 -32.09 -48.12 23.76
C SER A 48 -30.74 -48.41 24.44
N LYS A 49 -30.53 -47.92 25.67
CA LYS A 49 -29.30 -48.04 26.45
C LYS A 49 -29.60 -48.10 27.96
N PRO A 50 -30.01 -49.26 28.48
CA PRO A 50 -30.45 -49.41 29.87
C PRO A 50 -29.36 -49.13 30.92
N ASP A 51 -28.07 -49.23 30.55
CA ASP A 51 -26.93 -49.08 31.47
C ASP A 51 -26.25 -47.69 31.41
N THR A 52 -26.94 -46.67 30.89
CA THR A 52 -26.37 -45.31 30.77
C THR A 52 -26.29 -44.64 32.15
N LYS A 53 -25.10 -44.17 32.55
CA LYS A 53 -24.94 -43.30 33.72
C LYS A 53 -25.32 -41.86 33.37
N PHE A 54 -26.22 -41.27 34.14
CA PHE A 54 -26.78 -39.93 33.90
C PHE A 54 -25.90 -38.86 34.55
N ASP A 55 -24.68 -38.71 34.05
CA ASP A 55 -23.70 -37.74 34.57
C ASP A 55 -23.80 -36.36 33.91
N GLN A 56 -23.00 -35.40 34.39
CA GLN A 56 -22.96 -34.04 33.86
C GLN A 56 -22.59 -33.97 32.36
N ALA A 57 -21.82 -34.95 31.87
CA ALA A 57 -21.47 -35.04 30.46
C ALA A 57 -22.64 -35.54 29.59
N PHE A 58 -23.50 -36.41 30.13
CA PHE A 58 -24.79 -36.75 29.53
C PHE A 58 -25.71 -35.53 29.46
N ALA A 59 -25.85 -34.76 30.54
CA ALA A 59 -26.67 -33.55 30.58
C ALA A 59 -26.23 -32.51 29.52
N LYS A 60 -24.92 -32.27 29.39
CA LYS A 60 -24.36 -31.37 28.37
C LYS A 60 -24.66 -31.82 26.95
N ARG A 61 -24.56 -33.13 26.66
CA ARG A 61 -24.90 -33.70 25.34
C ARG A 61 -26.39 -33.61 25.04
N LEU A 62 -27.24 -33.90 26.01
CA LEU A 62 -28.69 -33.79 25.86
C LEU A 62 -29.11 -32.34 25.60
N ARG A 63 -28.50 -31.37 26.28
CA ARG A 63 -28.70 -29.93 26.02
C ARG A 63 -28.28 -29.53 24.60
N ALA A 64 -27.12 -29.98 24.15
CA ALA A 64 -26.64 -29.72 22.79
C ALA A 64 -27.60 -30.31 21.73
N GLU A 65 -28.10 -31.53 21.94
CA GLU A 65 -29.09 -32.14 21.03
C GLU A 65 -30.44 -31.41 21.03
N LEU A 66 -30.90 -30.93 22.19
CA LEU A 66 -32.15 -30.16 22.29
C LEU A 66 -32.04 -28.82 21.57
N LEU A 67 -30.94 -28.09 21.77
CA LEU A 67 -30.67 -26.82 21.09
C LEU A 67 -30.49 -26.98 19.59
N ALA A 68 -29.88 -28.08 19.15
CA ALA A 68 -29.75 -28.42 17.74
C ALA A 68 -31.12 -28.70 17.09
N LYS A 69 -32.03 -29.36 17.81
CA LYS A 69 -33.39 -29.66 17.29
C LYS A 69 -34.34 -28.47 17.30
N THR A 70 -34.19 -27.53 18.22
CA THR A 70 -35.01 -26.30 18.23
C THR A 70 -34.58 -25.30 17.16
N SER A 71 -33.32 -25.34 16.72
CA SER A 71 -32.77 -24.42 15.71
C SER A 71 -32.96 -24.88 14.26
N SER A 72 -33.41 -26.13 14.00
CA SER A 72 -33.47 -26.70 12.65
C SER A 72 -34.81 -26.54 11.90
N LYS A 73 -35.63 -25.52 12.22
CA LYS A 73 -36.97 -25.37 11.60
C LYS A 73 -37.00 -24.64 10.24
N GLN A 74 -35.87 -24.20 9.71
CA GLN A 74 -35.78 -23.62 8.35
C GLN A 74 -34.45 -24.03 7.71
N THR A 75 -34.42 -25.12 6.93
CA THR A 75 -33.45 -25.44 5.86
C THR A 75 -33.59 -26.90 5.40
N THR A 76 -34.76 -27.26 4.87
CA THR A 76 -35.04 -28.63 4.38
C THR A 76 -34.54 -28.93 2.97
N SER A 77 -33.86 -27.99 2.29
CA SER A 77 -33.45 -28.18 0.87
C SER A 77 -32.00 -28.67 0.68
N LEU A 78 -31.05 -28.26 1.53
CA LEU A 78 -29.62 -28.58 1.34
C LEU A 78 -29.17 -29.90 1.97
N LEU A 79 -29.85 -30.36 3.03
CA LEU A 79 -29.45 -31.58 3.76
C LEU A 79 -29.78 -32.88 3.00
N ASN A 80 -30.80 -32.90 2.13
CA ASN A 80 -31.15 -34.09 1.34
C ASN A 80 -30.15 -34.42 0.23
N LYS A 81 -29.28 -33.47 -0.16
CA LYS A 81 -28.16 -33.73 -1.09
C LYS A 81 -26.89 -34.19 -0.35
N LEU A 82 -26.68 -33.73 0.88
CA LEU A 82 -25.52 -34.12 1.68
C LEU A 82 -25.68 -35.51 2.32
N THR A 83 -26.89 -35.95 2.66
CA THR A 83 -27.11 -37.28 3.27
C THR A 83 -26.78 -38.46 2.34
N LYS A 84 -26.76 -38.27 1.01
CA LYS A 84 -26.29 -39.31 0.07
C LYS A 84 -24.77 -39.52 0.08
N LEU A 85 -23.99 -38.53 0.53
CA LEU A 85 -22.52 -38.61 0.63
C LEU A 85 -22.03 -39.25 1.95
N PHE A 86 -22.87 -39.34 2.97
CA PHE A 86 -22.50 -39.86 4.31
C PHE A 86 -22.68 -41.38 4.50
N THR A 87 -23.04 -42.12 3.46
CA THR A 87 -23.30 -43.57 3.54
C THR A 87 -22.04 -44.46 3.44
N MET A 88 -20.84 -43.89 3.33
CA MET A 88 -19.58 -44.65 3.26
C MET A 88 -18.88 -44.69 4.63
N LYS A 89 -18.86 -45.88 5.25
CA LYS A 89 -18.36 -46.16 6.62
C LYS A 89 -16.86 -45.88 6.87
N LYS A 90 -16.11 -45.31 5.92
CA LYS A 90 -14.66 -45.05 6.05
C LYS A 90 -14.26 -43.57 6.09
N LEU A 91 -15.21 -42.62 5.95
CA LEU A 91 -14.91 -41.18 5.96
C LEU A 91 -15.33 -40.44 7.25
N ALA A 92 -15.85 -41.14 8.26
CA ALA A 92 -16.38 -40.54 9.48
C ALA A 92 -15.33 -39.74 10.30
N TYR A 93 -14.04 -40.09 10.19
CA TYR A 93 -12.97 -39.43 10.95
C TYR A 93 -12.40 -38.17 10.28
N VAL A 94 -12.58 -37.99 8.96
CA VAL A 94 -12.20 -36.76 8.25
C VAL A 94 -13.33 -35.72 8.30
N ALA A 95 -14.58 -36.16 8.41
CA ALA A 95 -15.74 -35.28 8.57
C ALA A 95 -15.82 -34.61 9.95
N GLY A 96 -15.27 -35.22 11.01
CA GLY A 96 -15.26 -34.63 12.36
C GLY A 96 -14.46 -33.33 12.44
N GLY A 97 -13.35 -33.23 11.70
CA GLY A 97 -12.54 -32.01 11.59
C GLY A 97 -13.25 -30.90 10.83
N ALA A 98 -13.86 -31.21 9.69
CA ALA A 98 -14.58 -30.24 8.85
C ALA A 98 -15.86 -29.69 9.50
N VAL A 99 -16.54 -30.49 10.33
CA VAL A 99 -17.73 -30.05 11.08
C VAL A 99 -17.34 -29.12 12.23
N LEU A 100 -16.18 -29.32 12.87
CA LEU A 100 -15.66 -28.41 13.89
C LEU A 100 -15.23 -27.05 13.29
N THR A 101 -14.55 -27.02 12.14
CA THR A 101 -14.25 -25.76 11.44
C THR A 101 -15.51 -25.05 10.96
N ALA A 102 -16.50 -25.78 10.44
CA ALA A 102 -17.79 -25.21 10.08
C ALA A 102 -18.55 -24.65 11.30
N LEU A 103 -18.51 -25.31 12.45
CA LEU A 103 -19.13 -24.85 13.69
C LEU A 103 -18.46 -23.62 14.31
N ILE A 104 -17.17 -23.39 14.05
CA ILE A 104 -16.47 -22.16 14.44
C ILE A 104 -16.75 -21.03 13.45
N LEU A 105 -16.88 -21.34 12.16
CA LEU A 105 -17.18 -20.37 11.11
C LEU A 105 -18.64 -19.88 11.15
N ILE A 106 -19.61 -20.71 11.55
CA ILE A 106 -21.04 -20.32 11.54
C ILE A 106 -21.36 -19.16 12.50
N PRO A 107 -20.89 -19.10 13.76
CA PRO A 107 -21.08 -17.94 14.64
C PRO A 107 -20.38 -16.69 14.10
N VAL A 108 -19.18 -16.83 13.54
CA VAL A 108 -18.44 -15.73 12.91
C VAL A 108 -19.19 -15.19 11.69
N LEU A 109 -19.71 -16.08 10.84
CA LEU A 109 -20.53 -15.72 9.67
C LEU A 109 -21.89 -15.13 10.06
N ASN A 110 -22.54 -15.61 11.12
CA ASN A 110 -23.79 -15.03 11.63
C ASN A 110 -23.58 -13.68 12.32
N SER A 111 -22.45 -13.47 12.98
CA SER A 111 -22.07 -12.18 13.58
C SER A 111 -21.71 -11.16 12.49
N LEU A 112 -21.05 -11.59 11.42
CA LEU A 112 -20.77 -10.78 10.22
C LEU A 112 -22.04 -10.46 9.39
N ASN A 113 -23.12 -11.21 9.56
CA ASN A 113 -24.38 -11.00 8.84
C ASN A 113 -25.32 -9.96 9.49
N GLN A 114 -25.07 -9.54 10.73
CA GLN A 114 -25.93 -8.57 11.44
C GLN A 114 -25.43 -7.11 11.32
N SER A 115 -24.15 -6.90 11.04
CA SER A 115 -23.62 -5.60 10.61
C SER A 115 -23.29 -5.69 9.13
N LYS A 116 -24.01 -4.95 8.28
CA LYS A 116 -23.58 -4.72 6.89
C LYS A 116 -22.34 -3.84 6.92
N PHE A 117 -21.20 -4.44 7.26
CA PHE A 117 -19.91 -3.81 7.22
C PHE A 117 -19.46 -3.75 5.76
N THR A 118 -19.67 -2.59 5.15
CA THR A 118 -19.10 -2.25 3.84
C THR A 118 -18.11 -1.12 4.06
N PRO A 119 -16.82 -1.41 4.33
CA PRO A 119 -15.81 -0.37 4.39
C PRO A 119 -15.73 0.24 2.99
N THR A 120 -16.05 1.53 2.88
CA THR A 120 -15.99 2.26 1.62
C THR A 120 -14.75 3.16 1.64
N PHE A 121 -13.84 2.91 0.71
CA PHE A 121 -12.87 3.93 0.31
C PHE A 121 -13.64 4.94 -0.52
N ASP A 122 -13.95 6.09 0.06
CA ASP A 122 -14.51 7.19 -0.71
C ASP A 122 -13.39 7.79 -1.58
N THR A 123 -13.41 7.44 -2.86
CA THR A 123 -12.49 7.99 -3.86
C THR A 123 -13.00 9.30 -4.45
N GLY A 124 -14.22 9.73 -4.09
CA GLY A 124 -14.77 11.00 -4.51
C GLY A 124 -13.95 12.16 -3.95
N LEU A 125 -13.81 13.23 -4.75
CA LEU A 125 -13.14 14.44 -4.29
C LEU A 125 -14.02 15.14 -3.25
N LYS A 126 -13.51 15.27 -2.03
CA LYS A 126 -14.18 16.03 -0.97
C LYS A 126 -13.25 17.09 -0.43
N ILE A 127 -13.63 18.36 -0.57
CA ILE A 127 -12.88 19.50 -0.04
C ILE A 127 -13.75 20.20 1.01
N THR A 128 -13.27 20.25 2.25
CA THR A 128 -13.96 20.95 3.35
C THR A 128 -13.19 22.21 3.70
N ARG A 129 -13.81 23.38 3.57
CA ARG A 129 -13.20 24.65 3.99
C ARG A 129 -13.09 24.71 5.51
N VAL A 130 -11.92 25.11 6.00
CA VAL A 130 -11.63 25.43 7.39
C VAL A 130 -11.29 26.92 7.52
N GLY A 131 -10.94 27.38 8.72
CA GLY A 131 -10.53 28.76 8.94
C GLY A 131 -9.28 29.14 8.12
N ASP A 132 -9.08 30.44 7.91
CA ASP A 132 -7.86 30.96 7.29
C ASP A 132 -6.63 30.61 8.14
N ASN A 133 -5.50 30.30 7.48
CA ASN A 133 -4.26 29.83 8.12
C ASN A 133 -4.44 28.65 9.09
N ALA A 134 -5.45 27.80 8.91
CA ALA A 134 -5.78 26.71 9.84
C ALA A 134 -4.72 25.60 9.90
N PHE A 135 -3.76 25.56 8.97
CA PHE A 135 -2.64 24.61 9.02
C PHE A 135 -1.40 25.19 9.72
N GLY A 136 -1.49 26.41 10.27
CA GLY A 136 -0.35 27.14 10.81
C GLY A 136 0.60 27.60 9.70
N LEU A 137 1.86 27.88 10.06
CA LEU A 137 2.93 28.22 9.11
C LEU A 137 3.20 27.05 8.17
N LEU A 138 3.29 27.25 6.86
CA LEU A 138 3.54 26.16 5.91
C LEU A 138 5.02 25.82 5.74
N GLU A 139 5.90 26.67 6.25
CA GLU A 139 7.33 26.39 6.41
C GLU A 139 7.52 25.25 7.44
N PRO A 140 8.50 24.35 7.23
CA PRO A 140 8.87 23.40 8.26
C PRO A 140 9.33 24.16 9.50
N GLU A 141 8.83 23.78 10.68
CA GLU A 141 9.42 24.27 11.93
C GLU A 141 10.91 23.95 11.86
N ALA A 142 11.75 24.97 12.02
CA ALA A 142 13.20 24.78 12.10
C ALA A 142 13.48 23.81 13.25
N THR A 143 13.56 22.51 12.95
CA THR A 143 14.04 21.50 13.87
C THR A 143 15.51 21.82 14.06
N VAL A 144 15.78 22.61 15.09
CA VAL A 144 17.04 22.79 15.80
C VAL A 144 18.20 22.16 15.03
N SER A 145 18.84 22.95 14.18
CA SER A 145 20.07 22.61 13.45
C SER A 145 21.28 22.39 14.38
N ASP A 146 21.05 21.98 15.63
CA ASP A 146 22.03 21.89 16.71
C ASP A 146 21.83 20.65 17.60
N LEU A 147 20.97 19.70 17.22
CA LEU A 147 20.91 18.38 17.84
C LEU A 147 21.19 17.28 16.80
N GLY A 148 22.48 17.00 16.61
CA GLY A 148 23.02 15.67 16.32
C GLY A 148 22.40 14.87 15.17
N LEU A 149 23.16 14.76 14.08
CA LEU A 149 23.00 13.82 12.96
C LEU A 149 22.78 12.33 13.33
N GLU A 150 22.84 11.96 14.61
CA GLU A 150 22.54 10.62 15.09
C GLU A 150 21.03 10.30 15.10
N GLN A 151 20.13 11.29 15.20
CA GLN A 151 18.68 11.06 15.12
C GLN A 151 18.11 11.04 13.70
N ALA A 152 18.84 11.59 12.71
CA ALA A 152 18.50 11.44 11.29
C ALA A 152 18.64 9.98 10.79
N LYS A 153 19.39 9.13 11.52
CA LYS A 153 19.43 7.68 11.29
C LYS A 153 18.17 6.95 11.78
N SER A 154 17.32 7.63 12.58
CA SER A 154 16.11 7.07 13.19
C SER A 154 14.84 7.85 12.87
N ALA A 155 14.89 8.79 11.91
CA ALA A 155 13.68 9.23 11.24
C ALA A 155 13.19 8.05 10.41
N VAL A 156 12.34 7.26 11.05
CA VAL A 156 11.57 6.19 10.43
C VAL A 156 10.93 6.78 9.17
N ALA A 157 11.53 6.54 8.01
CA ALA A 157 10.80 6.61 6.75
C ALA A 157 9.49 5.86 7.00
N PRO A 158 8.31 6.44 6.72
CA PRO A 158 7.03 5.87 7.15
C PRO A 158 7.02 4.37 6.84
N LEU A 159 7.16 3.57 7.90
CA LEU A 159 7.24 2.12 7.87
C LEU A 159 5.87 1.64 7.40
N GLY A 160 5.70 1.52 6.08
CA GLY A 160 4.41 1.21 5.47
C GLY A 160 4.21 1.73 4.06
N LEU A 161 5.04 2.66 3.57
CA LEU A 161 5.15 2.87 2.12
C LEU A 161 5.96 1.69 1.57
N GLY A 162 5.28 0.66 1.08
CA GLY A 162 5.93 -0.35 0.24
C GLY A 162 6.71 0.37 -0.84
N ALA A 163 8.04 0.28 -0.77
CA ALA A 163 9.08 0.85 -1.61
C ALA A 163 8.67 1.31 -3.04
N GLY A 164 7.88 2.38 -3.18
CA GLY A 164 7.30 2.79 -4.46
C GLY A 164 7.13 4.29 -4.69
N ASP A 165 7.20 5.14 -3.65
CA ASP A 165 7.03 6.60 -3.79
C ASP A 165 8.35 7.39 -3.82
N ALA A 166 9.50 6.71 -3.74
CA ALA A 166 10.70 7.26 -4.33
C ALA A 166 10.59 7.00 -5.82
N ILE A 167 10.71 8.03 -6.65
CA ILE A 167 11.07 7.86 -8.06
C ILE A 167 12.22 6.87 -8.04
N VAL A 168 11.95 5.66 -8.50
CA VAL A 168 13.01 4.73 -8.84
C VAL A 168 13.61 5.35 -10.09
N ALA A 169 14.55 6.30 -9.90
CA ALA A 169 15.68 6.37 -10.81
C ALA A 169 16.09 4.91 -10.94
N PRO A 170 16.11 4.32 -12.16
CA PRO A 170 16.36 2.90 -12.33
C PRO A 170 17.63 2.62 -11.57
N ARG A 171 17.48 2.02 -10.38
CA ARG A 171 18.58 1.32 -9.75
C ARG A 171 18.77 0.22 -10.74
N SER A 172 19.77 0.41 -11.59
CA SER A 172 20.45 -0.67 -12.27
C SER A 172 20.55 -1.76 -11.23
N GLN A 173 19.69 -2.75 -11.38
CA GLN A 173 19.74 -3.98 -10.62
C GLN A 173 20.96 -4.67 -11.20
N ALA A 174 22.14 -4.20 -10.81
CA ALA A 174 23.35 -4.97 -10.89
C ALA A 174 23.03 -6.20 -10.04
N GLY A 175 22.67 -7.27 -10.74
CA GLY A 175 22.32 -8.54 -10.15
C GLY A 175 23.40 -8.89 -9.14
N GLY A 176 22.99 -9.08 -7.89
CA GLY A 176 23.76 -9.81 -6.91
C GLY A 176 23.89 -11.25 -7.40
N GLY A 177 24.82 -11.46 -8.33
CA GLY A 177 25.28 -12.73 -8.84
C GLY A 177 26.75 -12.84 -8.49
N SER A 178 27.05 -13.79 -7.63
CA SER A 178 28.35 -14.19 -7.12
C SER A 178 29.48 -14.16 -8.16
N GLY A 179 30.52 -13.39 -7.85
CA GLY A 179 31.95 -13.68 -8.03
C GLY A 179 32.41 -14.22 -9.38
N TYR A 180 32.95 -13.33 -10.22
CA TYR A 180 34.16 -13.61 -11.01
C TYR A 180 34.96 -12.31 -11.26
N ALA A 181 36.27 -12.41 -11.00
CA ALA A 181 37.37 -11.56 -11.45
C ALA A 181 37.48 -10.11 -10.91
N THR A 182 38.05 -9.99 -9.71
CA THR A 182 38.94 -8.87 -9.37
C THR A 182 40.19 -8.93 -10.26
N SER A 183 40.22 -8.21 -11.39
CA SER A 183 41.49 -7.78 -11.95
C SER A 183 41.89 -6.48 -11.25
N GLU A 184 42.96 -6.53 -10.44
CA GLU A 184 43.52 -5.46 -9.59
C GLU A 184 44.06 -4.23 -10.35
N SER A 185 43.48 -3.83 -11.49
CA SER A 185 43.96 -2.66 -12.25
C SER A 185 42.88 -1.89 -13.02
N ALA A 186 41.60 -2.20 -12.85
CA ALA A 186 40.53 -1.36 -13.37
C ALA A 186 40.15 -0.31 -12.31
N MET A 187 40.92 0.78 -12.22
CA MET A 187 40.38 1.98 -11.61
C MET A 187 39.17 2.39 -12.46
N ILE A 188 37.97 2.42 -11.86
CA ILE A 188 36.83 3.11 -12.47
C ILE A 188 37.27 4.56 -12.56
N VAL A 189 37.76 4.98 -13.73
CA VAL A 189 37.97 6.40 -14.03
C VAL A 189 36.59 7.01 -13.86
N PRO A 190 36.38 7.93 -12.88
CA PRO A 190 35.12 8.64 -12.81
C PRO A 190 34.97 9.31 -14.19
N PRO A 191 33.87 9.07 -14.92
CA PRO A 191 33.70 9.73 -16.20
C PRO A 191 33.86 11.23 -15.96
N ASP A 192 34.51 11.92 -16.90
CA ASP A 192 34.60 13.38 -16.88
C ASP A 192 33.18 13.94 -16.86
N TYR A 193 32.60 14.10 -15.67
CA TYR A 193 31.26 14.62 -15.49
C TYR A 193 31.34 16.09 -15.85
N LEU A 194 30.85 16.45 -17.04
CA LEU A 194 30.60 17.84 -17.35
C LEU A 194 29.56 18.34 -16.35
N MET A 195 29.98 19.28 -15.51
CA MET A 195 29.06 20.05 -14.68
C MET A 195 28.29 20.97 -15.62
N VAL A 196 27.02 20.65 -15.85
CA VAL A 196 26.15 21.38 -16.77
C VAL A 196 25.11 22.15 -15.96
N ASN A 197 24.99 23.45 -16.23
CA ASN A 197 23.92 24.29 -15.72
C ASN A 197 22.87 24.58 -16.79
N TYR A 198 21.69 24.97 -16.34
CA TYR A 198 20.58 25.34 -17.20
C TYR A 198 20.11 26.74 -16.82
N LYS A 199 19.94 27.58 -17.83
CA LYS A 199 19.36 28.92 -17.72
C LYS A 199 17.96 28.86 -18.30
N TYR A 200 16.94 29.06 -17.50
CA TYR A 200 15.56 29.06 -17.96
C TYR A 200 15.17 30.46 -18.43
N VAL A 201 14.48 30.55 -19.56
CA VAL A 201 14.08 31.81 -20.19
C VAL A 201 12.61 31.73 -20.57
N TYR A 202 11.80 32.61 -20.00
CA TYR A 202 10.37 32.69 -20.31
C TYR A 202 10.12 33.38 -21.66
N LYS A 203 9.26 32.77 -22.49
CA LYS A 203 8.89 33.28 -23.82
C LYS A 203 7.40 33.64 -23.94
N GLY A 204 6.64 33.55 -22.86
CA GLY A 204 5.22 33.91 -22.84
C GLY A 204 4.97 35.38 -22.47
N GLU A 205 3.70 35.76 -22.47
CA GLU A 205 3.25 37.09 -22.05
C GLU A 205 3.17 37.20 -20.52
N PRO A 206 3.28 38.41 -19.94
CA PRO A 206 3.04 38.61 -18.51
C PRO A 206 1.62 38.20 -18.11
N ILE A 207 1.48 37.56 -16.95
CA ILE A 207 0.19 37.13 -16.40
C ILE A 207 -0.17 38.04 -15.22
N THR A 208 -1.46 38.35 -15.12
CA THR A 208 -2.03 39.12 -14.00
C THR A 208 -2.54 38.17 -12.91
N LEU A 209 -2.12 38.41 -11.66
CA LEU A 209 -2.51 37.63 -10.49
C LEU A 209 -3.24 38.54 -9.49
N ASP A 210 -4.57 38.57 -9.56
CA ASP A 210 -5.41 39.52 -8.81
C ASP A 210 -5.92 38.99 -7.45
N GLN A 211 -5.51 37.79 -7.04
CA GLN A 211 -5.99 37.16 -5.82
C GLN A 211 -4.94 37.26 -4.72
N ASP A 212 -5.18 38.10 -3.71
CA ASP A 212 -4.29 38.29 -2.56
C ASP A 212 -4.20 37.03 -1.67
N LYS A 213 -5.18 36.12 -1.77
CA LYS A 213 -5.23 34.86 -1.04
C LYS A 213 -5.62 33.71 -1.94
N LEU A 214 -4.96 32.57 -1.76
CA LEU A 214 -5.26 31.33 -2.47
C LEU A 214 -5.46 30.17 -1.48
N PRO A 215 -6.29 29.16 -1.83
CA PRO A 215 -6.56 28.03 -0.97
C PRO A 215 -5.42 27.00 -1.03
N VAL A 216 -4.81 26.70 0.11
CA VAL A 216 -3.95 25.52 0.28
C VAL A 216 -4.81 24.35 0.72
N LEU A 217 -4.57 23.17 0.15
CA LEU A 217 -5.28 21.96 0.50
C LEU A 217 -4.40 21.07 1.36
N LYS A 218 -4.95 20.50 2.43
CA LYS A 218 -4.30 19.47 3.24
C LYS A 218 -5.04 18.16 3.09
N ARG A 219 -4.35 17.09 2.70
CA ARG A 219 -4.97 15.75 2.59
C ARG A 219 -5.34 15.24 3.98
N ILE A 220 -6.57 14.81 4.13
CA ILE A 220 -7.06 14.11 5.31
C ILE A 220 -6.80 12.63 5.10
N ARG A 221 -5.82 12.14 5.84
CA ARG A 221 -5.38 10.75 5.78
C ARG A 221 -6.40 9.82 6.43
N GLY A 222 -6.37 8.58 5.97
CA GLY A 222 -7.10 7.48 6.53
C GLY A 222 -8.51 7.32 6.00
N ILE A 223 -9.14 6.21 6.38
CA ILE A 223 -10.51 5.92 6.03
C ILE A 223 -11.44 6.27 7.20
N GLY A 224 -12.55 6.95 6.92
CA GLY A 224 -13.57 7.32 7.91
C GLY A 224 -14.16 6.13 8.69
N SER A 225 -13.88 4.89 8.26
CA SER A 225 -14.28 3.64 8.90
C SER A 225 -13.24 3.01 9.83
N ALA A 226 -12.10 3.66 10.12
CA ALA A 226 -11.05 3.10 10.99
C ALA A 226 -11.59 2.69 12.38
N GLY A 227 -12.49 3.51 12.96
CA GLY A 227 -13.17 3.18 14.23
C GLY A 227 -14.12 1.97 14.15
N GLN A 228 -14.69 1.69 12.98
CA GLN A 228 -15.53 0.50 12.76
C GLN A 228 -14.69 -0.78 12.67
N ILE A 229 -13.46 -0.66 12.12
CA ILE A 229 -12.51 -1.76 12.03
C ILE A 229 -11.88 -2.08 13.39
N ALA A 230 -11.63 -1.06 14.22
CA ALA A 230 -11.22 -1.27 15.61
C ALA A 230 -12.25 -2.09 16.42
N GLY A 231 -13.55 -1.88 16.16
CA GLY A 231 -14.63 -2.68 16.73
C GLY A 231 -14.55 -4.16 16.34
N LEU A 232 -14.14 -4.47 15.11
CA LEU A 232 -13.91 -5.86 14.68
C LEU A 232 -12.74 -6.49 15.46
N LEU A 233 -11.61 -5.80 15.60
CA LEU A 233 -10.43 -6.33 16.33
C LEU A 233 -10.74 -6.74 17.76
N SER A 234 -11.58 -5.97 18.47
CA SER A 234 -11.97 -6.28 19.86
C SER A 234 -12.69 -7.63 20.01
N SER A 235 -13.19 -8.19 18.91
CA SER A 235 -13.87 -9.49 18.86
C SER A 235 -13.01 -10.64 18.31
N PHE A 236 -11.79 -10.36 17.85
CA PHE A 236 -10.88 -11.38 17.33
C PHE A 236 -10.06 -12.01 18.45
N ASN A 237 -10.48 -13.20 18.91
CA ASN A 237 -9.64 -14.08 19.71
C ASN A 237 -8.95 -15.08 18.78
N LEU A 238 -7.65 -14.90 18.56
CA LEU A 238 -6.85 -15.74 17.67
C LEU A 238 -6.45 -17.09 18.30
N GLY A 239 -6.86 -17.36 19.54
CA GLY A 239 -6.49 -18.55 20.31
C GLY A 239 -5.04 -18.56 20.80
N LEU A 240 -4.13 -17.87 20.11
CA LEU A 240 -2.74 -17.63 20.52
C LEU A 240 -2.59 -16.40 21.41
N ALA A 241 -3.41 -15.37 21.18
CA ALA A 241 -3.43 -14.14 21.94
C ALA A 241 -4.85 -13.57 21.96
N ASP A 242 -5.21 -12.97 23.09
CA ASP A 242 -6.43 -12.19 23.23
C ASP A 242 -6.14 -10.76 22.80
N LEU A 243 -6.58 -10.39 21.58
CA LEU A 243 -6.37 -9.04 21.06
C LEU A 243 -7.21 -8.00 21.83
N SER A 244 -8.24 -8.42 22.56
CA SER A 244 -9.04 -7.51 23.40
C SER A 244 -8.26 -6.99 24.62
N ALA A 245 -7.16 -7.65 25.00
CA ALA A 245 -6.28 -7.19 26.07
C ALA A 245 -5.44 -5.95 25.69
N PHE A 246 -5.41 -5.59 24.40
CA PHE A 246 -4.66 -4.44 23.89
C PHE A 246 -5.62 -3.29 23.62
N SER A 247 -5.86 -2.44 24.63
CA SER A 247 -6.69 -1.24 24.48
C SER A 247 -6.10 -0.30 23.43
N ASP A 248 -6.98 0.48 22.77
CA ASP A 248 -6.60 1.49 21.77
C ASP A 248 -5.87 0.93 20.53
N SER A 249 -6.01 -0.38 20.29
CA SER A 249 -5.48 -1.02 19.08
C SER A 249 -6.17 -0.52 17.82
N LYS A 250 -5.37 -0.17 16.81
CA LYS A 250 -5.83 0.21 15.46
C LYS A 250 -5.34 -0.80 14.43
N VAL A 251 -6.17 -1.09 13.41
CA VAL A 251 -5.68 -1.74 12.20
C VAL A 251 -5.05 -0.68 11.32
N GLN A 252 -3.76 -0.81 11.08
CA GLN A 252 -3.03 0.08 10.18
C GLN A 252 -2.99 -0.49 8.76
N ASN A 253 -2.59 -1.76 8.61
CA ASN A 253 -2.37 -2.39 7.31
C ASN A 253 -3.19 -3.68 7.18
N VAL A 254 -3.81 -3.88 6.03
CA VAL A 254 -4.50 -5.13 5.65
C VAL A 254 -3.94 -5.60 4.31
N SER A 255 -3.49 -6.85 4.25
CA SER A 255 -2.97 -7.45 3.03
C SER A 255 -3.85 -8.60 2.57
N PHE A 256 -4.13 -8.66 1.27
CA PHE A 256 -4.84 -9.76 0.59
C PHE A 256 -3.91 -10.36 -0.45
N ILE A 257 -3.85 -11.68 -0.53
CA ILE A 257 -3.03 -12.40 -1.50
C ILE A 257 -3.95 -13.30 -2.33
N GLN A 258 -3.87 -13.18 -3.65
CA GLN A 258 -4.56 -14.09 -4.55
C GLN A 258 -3.67 -15.29 -4.86
N ASP A 259 -4.17 -16.48 -4.53
CA ASP A 259 -3.54 -17.76 -4.84
C ASP A 259 -4.14 -18.35 -6.13
N LYS A 260 -3.71 -17.78 -7.25
CA LYS A 260 -4.05 -18.22 -8.61
C LYS A 260 -2.95 -17.77 -9.57
N PRO A 261 -2.79 -18.38 -10.75
CA PRO A 261 -1.84 -17.91 -11.75
C PRO A 261 -2.01 -16.42 -12.03
N TYR A 262 -0.90 -15.67 -12.04
CA TYR A 262 -0.89 -14.21 -12.13
C TYR A 262 -1.72 -13.52 -11.02
N GLY A 263 -1.66 -14.05 -9.80
CA GLY A 263 -2.35 -13.49 -8.65
C GLY A 263 -1.74 -12.16 -8.20
N TYR A 264 -2.53 -11.33 -7.54
CA TYR A 264 -2.07 -10.07 -6.97
C TYR A 264 -1.94 -10.16 -5.44
N ALA A 265 -0.96 -9.44 -4.93
CA ALA A 265 -0.90 -9.03 -3.54
C ALA A 265 -1.42 -7.59 -3.46
N ILE A 266 -2.37 -7.35 -2.57
CA ILE A 266 -3.07 -6.07 -2.40
C ILE A 266 -2.84 -5.65 -0.96
N ASN A 267 -2.25 -4.47 -0.76
CA ASN A 267 -2.02 -3.89 0.55
C ASN A 267 -2.86 -2.62 0.70
N ALA A 268 -3.66 -2.55 1.75
CA ALA A 268 -4.43 -1.37 2.12
C ALA A 268 -3.85 -0.79 3.41
N ASN A 269 -3.32 0.44 3.34
CA ASN A 269 -2.92 1.21 4.50
C ASN A 269 -4.09 2.11 4.92
N LEU A 270 -4.77 1.73 5.99
CA LEU A 270 -5.99 2.37 6.47
C LEU A 270 -5.72 3.67 7.21
N GLU A 271 -4.49 3.87 7.69
CA GLU A 271 -4.04 5.11 8.33
C GLU A 271 -3.70 6.17 7.27
N GLU A 272 -3.02 5.77 6.19
CA GLU A 272 -2.73 6.67 5.07
C GLU A 272 -3.91 6.82 4.11
N GLY A 273 -4.89 5.91 4.15
CA GLY A 273 -5.98 5.87 3.18
C GLY A 273 -5.47 5.52 1.79
N SER A 274 -4.52 4.58 1.69
CA SER A 274 -3.91 4.17 0.43
C SER A 274 -4.13 2.69 0.12
N LEU A 275 -4.10 2.37 -1.17
CA LEU A 275 -4.12 1.01 -1.68
C LEU A 275 -2.95 0.83 -2.65
N THR A 276 -2.21 -0.27 -2.47
CA THR A 276 -1.16 -0.70 -3.37
C THR A 276 -1.48 -2.09 -3.88
N ILE A 277 -1.36 -2.31 -5.18
CA ILE A 277 -1.53 -3.62 -5.82
C ILE A 277 -0.22 -3.98 -6.48
N TYR A 278 0.28 -5.18 -6.26
CA TYR A 278 1.50 -5.66 -6.91
C TYR A 278 1.39 -7.14 -7.23
N GLN A 279 2.22 -7.60 -8.16
CA GLN A 279 2.29 -9.00 -8.51
C GLN A 279 2.60 -9.88 -7.29
N ASN A 280 1.85 -10.97 -7.13
CA ASN A 280 2.19 -12.02 -6.18
C ASN A 280 3.27 -12.92 -6.81
N TRP A 281 4.54 -12.63 -6.50
CA TRP A 281 5.71 -13.35 -7.02
C TRP A 281 5.66 -14.88 -6.86
N GLN A 282 4.88 -15.41 -5.91
CA GLN A 282 4.70 -16.86 -5.74
C GLN A 282 3.86 -17.52 -6.85
N THR A 283 3.06 -16.73 -7.56
CA THR A 283 2.08 -17.21 -8.55
C THR A 283 2.27 -16.62 -9.94
N TRP A 284 3.22 -15.68 -10.08
CA TRP A 284 3.67 -15.16 -11.35
C TRP A 284 4.81 -16.04 -11.89
N PRO A 285 4.89 -16.24 -13.21
CA PRO A 285 6.03 -16.95 -13.80
C PRO A 285 7.30 -16.15 -13.54
N LEU A 286 8.24 -16.73 -12.80
CA LEU A 286 9.57 -16.16 -12.64
C LEU A 286 10.42 -16.55 -13.85
N GLY A 287 11.19 -15.59 -14.39
CA GLY A 287 12.24 -15.89 -15.35
C GLY A 287 13.27 -16.81 -14.69
N GLN A 288 13.22 -18.11 -14.99
CA GLN A 288 14.16 -19.08 -14.43
C GLN A 288 15.39 -19.19 -15.31
N CYS A 289 16.16 -18.10 -15.41
CA CYS A 289 17.45 -18.14 -16.08
C CYS A 289 18.57 -18.47 -15.09
N GLN A 290 19.30 -19.53 -15.40
CA GLN A 290 20.43 -20.03 -14.63
C GLN A 290 21.78 -19.80 -15.34
N ASP A 291 21.74 -19.39 -16.61
CA ASP A 291 22.91 -19.11 -17.43
C ASP A 291 22.69 -17.89 -18.34
N GLU A 292 23.80 -17.38 -18.88
CA GLU A 292 23.84 -16.22 -19.78
C GLU A 292 23.01 -16.45 -21.05
N LYS A 293 23.02 -17.68 -21.57
CA LYS A 293 22.30 -18.03 -22.79
C LYS A 293 20.79 -17.92 -22.60
N CYS A 294 20.27 -18.35 -21.45
CA CYS A 294 18.88 -18.15 -21.08
C CYS A 294 18.57 -16.66 -20.92
N TYR A 295 19.43 -15.92 -20.22
CA TYR A 295 19.24 -14.49 -20.00
C TYR A 295 19.12 -13.75 -21.33
N GLU A 296 20.07 -13.94 -22.25
CA GLU A 296 20.04 -13.32 -23.58
C GLU A 296 18.84 -13.77 -24.42
N ALA A 297 18.42 -15.04 -24.32
CA ALA A 297 17.23 -15.53 -25.02
C ALA A 297 15.91 -14.99 -24.45
N GLN A 298 15.89 -14.61 -23.17
CA GLN A 298 14.71 -14.04 -22.51
C GLN A 298 14.78 -12.52 -22.40
N ARG A 299 15.88 -11.88 -22.74
CA ARG A 299 16.03 -10.43 -22.62
C ARG A 299 14.99 -9.70 -23.45
N VAL A 300 14.36 -8.68 -22.85
CA VAL A 300 13.41 -7.81 -23.57
C VAL A 300 14.14 -7.09 -24.68
N THR A 301 13.60 -7.16 -25.88
CA THR A 301 14.07 -6.42 -27.05
C THR A 301 13.14 -5.25 -27.35
N ILE A 302 13.62 -4.29 -28.15
CA ILE A 302 12.79 -3.13 -28.54
C ILE A 302 11.49 -3.54 -29.25
N SER A 303 11.50 -4.66 -29.98
CA SER A 303 10.32 -5.22 -30.64
C SER A 303 9.29 -5.83 -29.68
N ASP A 304 9.69 -6.17 -28.45
CA ASP A 304 8.78 -6.68 -27.44
C ASP A 304 8.01 -5.55 -26.73
N VAL A 305 8.57 -4.34 -26.72
CA VAL A 305 7.99 -3.17 -26.09
C VAL A 305 6.70 -2.76 -26.82
N PRO A 306 5.52 -2.80 -26.17
CA PRO A 306 4.28 -2.37 -26.80
C PRO A 306 4.30 -0.87 -27.11
N THR A 307 3.38 -0.42 -27.98
CA THR A 307 3.18 1.02 -28.19
C THR A 307 2.55 1.65 -26.95
N ASP A 308 2.64 2.97 -26.85
CA ASP A 308 2.11 3.70 -25.70
C ASP A 308 0.58 3.54 -25.60
N GLU A 309 -0.12 3.51 -26.74
CA GLU A 309 -1.57 3.28 -26.80
C GLU A 309 -1.93 1.88 -26.29
N GLU A 310 -1.11 0.86 -26.59
CA GLU A 310 -1.34 -0.49 -26.12
C GLU A 310 -1.07 -0.62 -24.61
N LEU A 311 -0.04 0.04 -24.08
CA LEU A 311 0.24 0.10 -22.64
C LEU A 311 -0.90 0.77 -21.88
N ILE A 312 -1.37 1.93 -22.38
CA ILE A 312 -2.50 2.67 -21.82
C ILE A 312 -3.77 1.81 -21.87
N ARG A 313 -4.01 1.08 -22.96
CA ARG A 313 -5.15 0.15 -23.07
C ARG A 313 -5.09 -0.94 -22.01
N ILE A 314 -3.94 -1.60 -21.82
CA ILE A 314 -3.74 -2.64 -20.80
C ILE A 314 -4.01 -2.09 -19.39
N ALA A 315 -3.50 -0.88 -19.10
CA ALA A 315 -3.72 -0.21 -17.82
C ALA A 315 -5.21 0.13 -17.59
N ASN A 316 -5.88 0.72 -18.59
CA ASN A 316 -7.30 1.07 -18.53
C ASN A 316 -8.21 -0.16 -18.35
N ASP A 317 -7.92 -1.24 -19.09
CA ASP A 317 -8.67 -2.50 -18.99
C ASP A 317 -8.58 -3.07 -17.56
N PHE A 318 -7.39 -3.04 -16.96
CA PHE A 318 -7.19 -3.48 -15.58
C PHE A 318 -7.98 -2.61 -14.59
N LEU A 319 -7.82 -1.29 -14.65
CA LEU A 319 -8.48 -0.35 -13.73
C LEU A 319 -10.00 -0.48 -13.81
N SER A 320 -10.55 -0.58 -15.03
CA SER A 320 -11.98 -0.79 -15.28
C SER A 320 -12.47 -2.14 -14.78
N GLN A 321 -11.75 -3.23 -15.06
CA GLN A 321 -12.07 -4.57 -14.57
C GLN A 321 -12.13 -4.63 -13.03
N HIS A 322 -11.24 -3.88 -12.37
CA HIS A 322 -11.15 -3.80 -10.92
C HIS A 322 -11.97 -2.68 -10.29
N LYS A 323 -12.74 -1.93 -11.10
CA LYS A 323 -13.60 -0.81 -10.65
C LYS A 323 -12.83 0.26 -9.87
N ILE A 324 -11.59 0.52 -10.26
CA ILE A 324 -10.79 1.61 -9.73
C ILE A 324 -11.23 2.89 -10.46
N SER A 325 -11.74 3.87 -9.71
CA SER A 325 -12.23 5.12 -10.29
C SER A 325 -11.09 5.99 -10.80
N LEU A 326 -11.30 6.59 -11.97
CA LEU A 326 -10.40 7.58 -12.58
C LEU A 326 -10.99 9.01 -12.55
N GLU A 327 -12.08 9.24 -11.80
CA GLU A 327 -12.84 10.49 -11.83
C GLU A 327 -12.01 11.76 -11.54
N ASN A 328 -10.97 11.65 -10.70
CA ASN A 328 -10.09 12.76 -10.32
C ASN A 328 -8.72 12.67 -10.99
N TYR A 329 -8.63 11.98 -12.12
CA TYR A 329 -7.38 11.81 -12.84
C TYR A 329 -7.53 12.27 -14.30
N GLY A 330 -6.50 12.95 -14.80
CA GLY A 330 -6.42 13.43 -16.17
C GLY A 330 -6.03 12.34 -17.17
N ASP A 331 -5.75 12.77 -18.40
CA ASP A 331 -5.36 11.88 -19.49
C ASP A 331 -4.06 11.11 -19.17
N PRO A 332 -4.03 9.78 -19.35
CA PRO A 332 -2.85 8.99 -19.04
C PRO A 332 -1.74 9.14 -20.08
N PHE A 333 -0.50 8.97 -19.63
CA PHE A 333 0.67 8.87 -20.50
C PHE A 333 1.68 7.84 -20.00
N VAL A 334 2.55 7.37 -20.89
CA VAL A 334 3.60 6.40 -20.55
C VAL A 334 4.88 7.14 -20.14
N ASP A 335 5.49 6.72 -19.04
CA ASP A 335 6.84 7.14 -18.70
C ASP A 335 7.85 6.55 -19.70
N ASN A 336 8.30 7.41 -20.60
CA ASN A 336 9.22 7.09 -21.68
C ASN A 336 10.65 7.57 -21.44
N ASN A 337 11.03 7.89 -20.19
CA ASN A 337 12.38 8.38 -19.89
C ASN A 337 13.49 7.43 -20.38
N TRP A 338 13.24 6.11 -20.36
CA TRP A 338 14.16 5.11 -20.88
C TRP A 338 14.43 5.25 -22.40
N ARG A 339 13.45 5.73 -23.18
CA ARG A 339 13.58 5.89 -24.65
C ARG A 339 14.61 6.96 -24.99
N VAL A 340 14.75 7.98 -24.15
CA VAL A 340 15.77 9.04 -24.33
C VAL A 340 17.17 8.42 -24.28
N TYR A 341 17.45 7.60 -23.26
CA TYR A 341 18.72 6.88 -23.16
C TYR A 341 18.92 5.90 -24.32
N TYR A 342 17.85 5.19 -24.72
CA TYR A 342 17.90 4.27 -25.86
C TYR A 342 18.28 4.97 -27.17
N ALA A 343 17.68 6.13 -27.45
CA ALA A 343 17.97 6.91 -28.65
C ALA A 343 19.39 7.48 -28.66
N GLN A 344 19.97 7.76 -27.50
CA GLN A 344 21.30 8.37 -27.35
C GLN A 344 22.43 7.34 -27.25
N THR A 345 22.13 6.06 -27.02
CA THR A 345 23.15 5.02 -26.83
C THR A 345 23.74 4.56 -28.15
N VAL A 346 25.08 4.52 -28.23
CA VAL A 346 25.83 4.08 -29.43
C VAL A 346 25.58 2.60 -29.74
N ASN A 347 25.62 1.74 -28.71
CA ASN A 347 25.29 0.33 -28.84
C ASN A 347 23.95 0.01 -28.17
N GLN A 348 22.86 0.14 -28.92
CA GLN A 348 21.51 -0.14 -28.44
C GLN A 348 21.34 -1.59 -27.95
N ALA A 349 22.14 -2.54 -28.46
CA ALA A 349 22.08 -3.94 -28.04
C ALA A 349 22.64 -4.17 -26.62
N GLU A 350 23.40 -3.24 -26.06
CA GLU A 350 23.95 -3.33 -24.70
C GLU A 350 23.10 -2.58 -23.67
N LEU A 351 22.14 -1.75 -24.11
CA LEU A 351 21.31 -1.01 -23.18
C LEU A 351 20.27 -1.92 -22.51
N TYR A 352 20.14 -1.79 -21.19
CA TYR A 352 19.06 -2.42 -20.44
C TYR A 352 17.72 -1.80 -20.84
N LEU A 353 16.79 -2.64 -21.30
CA LEU A 353 15.38 -2.27 -21.46
C LEU A 353 14.62 -2.69 -20.22
N PRO A 354 13.79 -1.82 -19.63
CA PRO A 354 13.04 -2.17 -18.45
C PRO A 354 12.04 -3.29 -18.76
N ASP A 355 11.89 -4.28 -17.88
CA ASP A 355 10.90 -5.36 -18.05
C ASP A 355 9.45 -4.90 -17.84
N SER A 356 9.26 -3.67 -17.35
CA SER A 356 7.96 -3.06 -17.12
C SER A 356 7.97 -1.56 -17.35
N LEU A 357 6.86 -1.02 -17.82
CA LEU A 357 6.66 0.42 -18.05
C LEU A 357 5.51 0.96 -17.22
N THR A 358 5.63 2.22 -16.79
CA THR A 358 4.61 2.89 -15.99
C THR A 358 3.71 3.74 -16.88
N VAL A 359 2.41 3.55 -16.75
CA VAL A 359 1.37 4.46 -17.22
C VAL A 359 0.97 5.34 -16.05
N LEU A 360 1.20 6.64 -16.17
CA LEU A 360 0.82 7.62 -15.16
C LEU A 360 -0.53 8.24 -15.52
N TYR A 361 -1.43 8.29 -14.54
CA TYR A 361 -2.68 9.02 -14.59
C TYR A 361 -2.53 10.26 -13.67
N PRO A 362 -2.34 11.46 -14.23
CA PRO A 362 -2.11 12.68 -13.44
C PRO A 362 -3.28 12.96 -12.50
N LEU A 363 -3.00 13.29 -11.24
CA LEU A 363 -4.02 13.72 -10.29
C LEU A 363 -4.52 15.11 -10.67
N GLU A 364 -5.84 15.28 -10.70
CA GLU A 364 -6.51 16.54 -10.94
C GLU A 364 -7.43 16.90 -9.77
N ILE A 365 -7.30 18.13 -9.28
CA ILE A 365 -8.16 18.67 -8.24
C ILE A 365 -8.90 19.86 -8.85
N GLN A 366 -10.22 19.74 -9.02
CA GLN A 366 -11.05 20.77 -9.65
C GLN A 366 -10.55 21.19 -11.05
N GLY A 367 -10.04 20.22 -11.83
CA GLY A 367 -9.49 20.44 -13.17
C GLY A 367 -8.09 21.05 -13.21
N GLN A 368 -7.42 21.18 -12.05
CA GLN A 368 -6.04 21.64 -11.95
C GLN A 368 -5.11 20.45 -11.68
N GLY A 369 -4.06 20.31 -12.50
CA GLY A 369 -3.08 19.25 -12.33
C GLY A 369 -2.23 19.41 -11.07
N VAL A 370 -1.87 18.29 -10.45
CA VAL A 370 -0.96 18.24 -9.30
C VAL A 370 0.43 17.79 -9.76
N TYR A 371 1.46 18.49 -9.29
CA TYR A 371 2.85 18.28 -9.70
C TYR A 371 3.75 18.13 -8.48
N GLU A 372 4.77 17.29 -8.61
CA GLU A 372 5.88 17.22 -7.67
C GLU A 372 6.83 18.42 -7.87
N GLY A 373 7.68 18.74 -6.89
CA GLY A 373 8.56 19.91 -6.94
C GLY A 373 9.51 19.96 -8.14
N TYR A 374 9.95 18.80 -8.64
CA TYR A 374 10.81 18.71 -9.82
C TYR A 374 10.05 18.82 -11.15
N GLY A 375 8.72 19.01 -11.12
CA GLY A 375 7.89 19.32 -12.30
C GLY A 375 7.28 18.14 -13.03
N TYR A 376 7.36 16.94 -12.47
CA TYR A 376 6.64 15.79 -12.97
C TYR A 376 5.23 15.74 -12.37
N PRO A 377 4.21 15.32 -13.14
CA PRO A 377 2.86 15.18 -12.61
C PRO A 377 2.83 14.15 -11.45
N ALA A 378 2.13 14.49 -10.37
CA ALA A 378 1.80 13.53 -9.32
C ALA A 378 0.52 12.78 -9.73
N GLY A 379 0.42 11.49 -9.46
CA GLY A 379 -0.73 10.73 -9.94
C GLY A 379 -0.74 9.25 -9.58
N LEU A 380 -1.78 8.56 -10.05
CA LEU A 380 -1.90 7.11 -9.97
C LEU A 380 -0.94 6.48 -10.97
N SER A 381 -0.07 5.60 -10.49
CA SER A 381 0.90 4.90 -11.33
C SER A 381 0.47 3.45 -11.55
N VAL A 382 0.34 3.04 -12.81
CA VAL A 382 0.02 1.67 -13.21
C VAL A 382 1.19 1.08 -13.98
N THR A 383 1.85 0.09 -13.40
CA THR A 383 3.01 -0.57 -14.02
C THR A 383 2.54 -1.79 -14.81
N VAL A 384 3.02 -1.92 -16.05
CA VAL A 384 2.69 -2.98 -17.00
C VAL A 384 3.95 -3.79 -17.31
N SER A 385 3.92 -5.10 -17.04
CA SER A 385 4.94 -6.06 -17.49
C SER A 385 4.93 -6.14 -19.01
N ILE A 386 6.08 -5.84 -19.64
CA ILE A 386 6.26 -5.92 -21.10
C ILE A 386 6.11 -7.37 -21.57
N ARG A 387 6.75 -8.29 -20.85
CA ARG A 387 6.79 -9.72 -21.18
C ARG A 387 5.41 -10.36 -21.12
N ASP A 388 4.68 -10.10 -20.06
CA ASP A 388 3.37 -10.73 -19.84
C ASP A 388 2.21 -9.93 -20.44
N LYS A 389 2.47 -8.68 -20.85
CA LYS A 389 1.47 -7.72 -21.32
C LYS A 389 0.32 -7.57 -20.32
N ARG A 390 0.68 -7.41 -19.04
CA ARG A 390 -0.24 -7.38 -17.89
C ARG A 390 0.18 -6.34 -16.88
N VAL A 391 -0.80 -5.70 -16.25
CA VAL A 391 -0.54 -4.86 -15.07
C VAL A 391 0.07 -5.72 -13.96
N ASN A 392 1.21 -5.30 -13.45
CA ASN A 392 1.93 -5.93 -12.36
C ASN A 392 2.10 -5.02 -11.13
N GLY A 393 1.72 -3.75 -11.23
CA GLY A 393 1.75 -2.80 -10.14
C GLY A 393 0.70 -1.70 -10.28
N VAL A 394 0.12 -1.28 -9.17
CA VAL A 394 -0.67 -0.05 -9.03
C VAL A 394 -0.23 0.62 -7.73
N ASN A 395 0.26 1.84 -7.83
CA ASN A 395 0.75 2.65 -6.73
C ASN A 395 0.03 3.99 -6.66
N SER A 396 0.14 4.66 -5.52
CA SER A 396 -0.35 6.03 -5.33
C SER A 396 -1.87 6.17 -5.50
N LEU A 397 -2.62 5.09 -5.20
CA LEU A 397 -4.07 5.14 -5.09
C LEU A 397 -4.46 5.58 -3.67
N PHE A 398 -4.75 6.87 -3.52
CA PHE A 398 -5.08 7.50 -2.23
C PHE A 398 -6.55 7.95 -2.17
N THR A 399 -7.10 8.05 -0.96
CA THR A 399 -8.35 8.76 -0.70
C THR A 399 -8.19 10.26 -0.97
N GLN A 400 -9.14 10.85 -1.68
CA GLN A 400 -9.10 12.25 -2.14
C GLN A 400 -9.93 13.18 -1.23
N ASN A 401 -9.70 13.07 0.07
CA ASN A 401 -10.31 13.92 1.09
C ASN A 401 -9.36 15.04 1.50
N TYR A 402 -9.82 16.28 1.45
CA TYR A 402 -9.01 17.47 1.73
C TYR A 402 -9.71 18.45 2.66
N GLN A 403 -8.93 19.14 3.47
CA GLN A 403 -9.30 20.42 4.07
C GLN A 403 -8.70 21.56 3.26
N SER A 404 -9.40 22.69 3.16
CA SER A 404 -8.93 23.89 2.46
C SER A 404 -8.83 25.08 3.41
N SER A 405 -7.69 25.76 3.41
CA SER A 405 -7.41 26.97 4.21
C SER A 405 -6.82 28.05 3.31
N MET A 406 -7.22 29.30 3.51
CA MET A 406 -6.68 30.43 2.72
C MET A 406 -5.35 30.91 3.29
N TYR A 407 -4.42 31.22 2.40
CA TYR A 407 -3.07 31.76 2.68
C TYR A 407 -2.75 32.93 1.75
N GLU A 408 -1.88 33.82 2.20
CA GLU A 408 -1.43 34.98 1.41
C GLU A 408 -0.69 34.52 0.14
N ALA A 409 -1.14 35.02 -1.00
CA ALA A 409 -0.59 34.70 -2.31
C ALA A 409 0.46 35.72 -2.74
N GLU A 410 1.42 35.26 -3.54
CA GLU A 410 2.33 36.10 -4.29
C GLU A 410 1.66 36.56 -5.59
N THR A 411 1.64 37.87 -5.79
CA THR A 411 1.00 38.55 -6.93
C THR A 411 2.02 39.28 -7.79
N ASP A 412 3.27 39.45 -7.33
CA ASP A 412 4.36 40.01 -8.12
C ASP A 412 4.88 38.97 -9.11
N PHE A 413 4.40 39.07 -10.34
CA PHE A 413 4.82 38.21 -11.44
C PHE A 413 6.34 38.29 -11.72
N ASN A 414 7.01 39.41 -11.43
CA ASN A 414 8.46 39.50 -11.63
C ASN A 414 9.23 38.64 -10.63
N ARG A 415 8.78 38.57 -9.37
CA ARG A 415 9.39 37.68 -8.38
C ARG A 415 9.17 36.21 -8.76
N ILE A 416 7.95 35.86 -9.16
CA ILE A 416 7.59 34.52 -9.65
C ILE A 416 8.46 34.14 -10.85
N LEU A 417 8.57 35.04 -11.83
CA LEU A 417 9.36 34.81 -13.03
C LEU A 417 10.84 34.61 -12.69
N LYS A 418 11.41 35.45 -11.81
CA LYS A 418 12.80 35.31 -11.36
C LYS A 418 13.03 33.93 -10.73
N PHE A 419 12.09 33.42 -9.93
CA PHE A 419 12.17 32.08 -9.36
C PHE A 419 12.00 30.97 -10.41
N ALA A 420 11.14 31.17 -11.42
CA ALA A 420 11.03 30.23 -12.55
C ALA A 420 12.33 30.15 -13.36
N GLU A 421 13.01 31.28 -13.55
CA GLU A 421 14.27 31.40 -14.30
C GLU A 421 15.45 30.70 -13.60
N THR A 422 15.39 30.51 -12.27
CA THR A 422 16.34 29.65 -11.56
C THR A 422 16.07 28.17 -11.76
N GLY A 423 14.94 27.79 -12.37
CA GLY A 423 14.50 26.41 -12.53
C GLY A 423 13.44 25.99 -11.52
N GLY A 424 12.92 26.90 -10.69
CA GLY A 424 11.85 26.64 -9.72
C GLY A 424 12.29 25.80 -8.52
N VAL A 425 11.38 24.98 -8.02
CA VAL A 425 11.63 24.10 -6.87
C VAL A 425 12.70 23.05 -7.19
N TYR A 426 13.63 22.81 -6.25
CA TYR A 426 14.77 21.89 -6.32
C TYR A 426 15.73 22.16 -7.49
N SER A 427 16.09 23.43 -7.69
CA SER A 427 17.14 23.78 -8.64
C SER A 427 18.47 23.99 -7.95
N TYR A 428 19.45 23.16 -8.32
CA TYR A 428 20.80 23.21 -7.75
C TYR A 428 21.80 23.48 -8.87
N PRO A 429 22.17 24.75 -9.13
CA PRO A 429 23.23 25.04 -10.08
C PRO A 429 24.58 24.55 -9.54
N PHE A 430 25.39 23.95 -10.40
CA PHE A 430 26.78 23.65 -10.12
C PHE A 430 27.61 24.94 -10.20
N ALA A 431 28.37 25.26 -9.15
CA ALA A 431 29.23 26.44 -9.12
C ALA A 431 30.31 26.40 -10.23
N ASP A 432 30.85 25.21 -10.50
CA ASP A 432 31.94 24.99 -11.46
C ASP A 432 31.42 24.46 -12.81
N ALA A 433 30.18 24.83 -13.19
CA ALA A 433 29.62 24.39 -14.45
C ALA A 433 30.46 24.86 -15.65
N THR A 434 30.88 23.91 -16.49
CA THR A 434 31.68 24.17 -17.69
C THR A 434 30.80 24.53 -18.90
N THR A 435 29.51 24.23 -18.84
CA THR A 435 28.54 24.52 -19.91
C THR A 435 27.21 24.97 -19.31
N VAL A 436 26.60 25.97 -19.95
CA VAL A 436 25.25 26.46 -19.61
C VAL A 436 24.34 26.34 -20.83
N TYR A 437 23.24 25.63 -20.68
CA TYR A 437 22.23 25.51 -21.73
C TYR A 437 21.04 26.43 -21.47
N GLU A 438 20.50 27.06 -22.50
CA GLU A 438 19.25 27.81 -22.41
C GLU A 438 18.05 26.86 -22.59
N ILE A 439 17.09 26.91 -21.67
CA ILE A 439 15.82 26.18 -21.73
C ILE A 439 14.69 27.21 -21.84
N GLU A 440 13.80 27.04 -22.80
CA GLU A 440 12.68 27.97 -23.00
C GLU A 440 11.43 27.50 -22.24
N LEU A 441 10.85 28.40 -21.46
CA LEU A 441 9.60 28.21 -20.74
C LEU A 441 8.44 28.85 -21.50
N GLY A 442 7.35 28.10 -21.68
CA GLY A 442 6.10 28.58 -22.25
C GLY A 442 5.18 29.21 -21.21
N GLU A 443 4.02 29.66 -21.66
CA GLU A 443 2.97 30.26 -20.82
C GLU A 443 2.53 29.27 -19.72
N PRO A 444 2.61 29.66 -18.43
CA PRO A 444 2.27 28.76 -17.34
C PRO A 444 0.77 28.58 -17.18
N LYS A 445 0.40 27.48 -16.53
CA LYS A 445 -0.98 27.20 -16.09
C LYS A 445 -1.06 27.14 -14.58
N LEU A 446 -2.23 27.46 -14.02
CA LEU A 446 -2.50 27.25 -12.61
C LEU A 446 -2.63 25.75 -12.33
N GLY A 447 -1.91 25.29 -11.31
CA GLY A 447 -1.90 23.91 -10.83
C GLY A 447 -1.63 23.86 -9.33
N TYR A 448 -1.29 22.68 -8.84
CA TYR A 448 -0.84 22.48 -7.47
C TYR A 448 0.57 21.89 -7.43
N LEU A 449 1.38 22.37 -6.49
CA LEU A 449 2.58 21.73 -6.00
C LEU A 449 2.20 20.78 -4.85
N LYS A 450 2.53 19.50 -4.96
CA LYS A 450 2.50 18.55 -3.85
C LYS A 450 3.74 18.78 -2.97
N LYS A 451 3.50 19.10 -1.70
CA LYS A 451 4.53 19.36 -0.68
C LYS A 451 4.28 18.50 0.54
N TRP A 452 5.32 17.90 1.07
CA TRP A 452 5.30 17.29 2.39
C TRP A 452 5.69 18.32 3.44
N ASN A 453 4.88 18.45 4.49
CA ASN A 453 5.21 19.25 5.67
C ASN A 453 5.47 18.32 6.84
N TYR A 454 6.57 18.54 7.57
CA TYR A 454 6.95 17.72 8.72
C TYR A 454 6.77 18.56 9.98
N LYS A 455 5.80 18.20 10.81
CA LYS A 455 5.45 18.93 12.04
C LYS A 455 5.16 17.95 13.16
N ASN A 456 5.74 18.18 14.34
CA ASN A 456 5.47 17.37 15.54
C ASN A 456 5.64 15.85 15.32
N GLY A 457 6.63 15.45 14.52
CA GLY A 457 6.87 14.04 14.18
C GLY A 457 5.79 13.42 13.27
N GLN A 458 4.89 14.22 12.72
CA GLN A 458 3.90 13.82 11.72
C GLN A 458 4.25 14.42 10.37
N THR A 459 3.91 13.68 9.32
CA THR A 459 3.99 14.18 7.95
C THR A 459 2.58 14.60 7.51
N GLU A 460 2.44 15.79 6.97
CA GLU A 460 1.22 16.29 6.34
C GLU A 460 1.46 16.41 4.84
N GLU A 461 0.48 16.02 4.04
CA GLU A 461 0.50 16.24 2.58
C GLU A 461 -0.28 17.50 2.26
N LEU A 462 0.37 18.44 1.57
CA LEU A 462 -0.20 19.70 1.16
C LEU A 462 -0.22 19.80 -0.37
N LEU A 463 -1.30 20.33 -0.91
CA LEU A 463 -1.38 20.80 -2.28
C LEU A 463 -1.40 22.33 -2.24
N VAL A 464 -0.30 22.93 -2.68
CA VAL A 464 -0.06 24.37 -2.64
C VAL A 464 -0.31 24.92 -4.06
N PRO A 465 -1.17 25.94 -4.24
CA PRO A 465 -1.36 26.58 -5.55
C PRO A 465 -0.03 27.00 -6.17
N ALA A 466 0.14 26.74 -7.46
CA ALA A 466 1.39 26.97 -8.17
C ALA A 466 1.16 27.35 -9.65
N LEU A 467 2.10 28.08 -10.22
CA LEU A 467 2.22 28.23 -11.68
C LEU A 467 3.14 27.14 -12.23
N ILE A 468 2.65 26.46 -13.26
CA ILE A 468 3.32 25.34 -13.92
C ILE A 468 3.77 25.81 -15.30
N PHE A 469 5.04 26.13 -15.43
CA PHE A 469 5.67 26.59 -16.67
C PHE A 469 6.08 25.39 -17.52
N PRO A 470 5.46 25.13 -18.67
CA PRO A 470 5.86 24.03 -19.54
C PRO A 470 7.21 24.35 -20.18
N VAL A 471 8.08 23.34 -20.27
CA VAL A 471 9.31 23.44 -21.08
C VAL A 471 8.94 23.22 -22.53
N ILE A 472 9.11 24.24 -23.37
CA ILE A 472 8.72 24.22 -24.79
C ILE A 472 9.89 23.97 -25.74
N ASN A 473 11.11 24.19 -25.27
CA ASN A 473 12.33 23.95 -26.04
C ASN A 473 13.46 23.51 -25.11
N GLN A 474 14.03 22.35 -25.42
CA GLN A 474 15.23 21.83 -24.77
C GLN A 474 16.34 21.74 -25.82
N PRO A 475 17.59 22.08 -25.46
CA PRO A 475 18.72 21.89 -26.36
C PRO A 475 18.80 20.43 -26.76
N GLN A 476 18.70 20.17 -28.07
CA GLN A 476 18.99 18.86 -28.61
C GLN A 476 20.49 18.61 -28.43
N THR A 477 20.86 17.46 -27.87
CA THR A 477 22.25 17.02 -27.85
C THR A 477 22.77 17.03 -29.29
N GLU A 478 23.82 17.81 -29.57
CA GLU A 478 24.55 17.66 -30.83
C GLU A 478 25.04 16.20 -30.89
N ALA A 479 24.70 15.50 -31.98
CA ALA A 479 25.04 14.09 -32.18
C ALA A 479 26.55 13.79 -32.07
N THR A 480 27.38 14.84 -32.15
CA THR A 480 28.84 14.80 -32.07
C THR A 480 29.40 14.67 -30.66
N THR A 481 28.69 15.09 -29.61
CA THR A 481 29.31 15.20 -28.26
C THR A 481 29.14 13.95 -27.39
N LYS A 482 28.44 12.90 -27.85
CA LYS A 482 28.30 11.59 -27.16
C LYS A 482 27.97 11.67 -25.65
N GLN A 483 27.37 12.77 -25.18
CA GLN A 483 27.16 13.01 -23.76
C GLN A 483 25.67 13.20 -23.46
N ILE A 484 25.23 12.46 -22.47
CA ILE A 484 23.88 12.45 -21.92
C ILE A 484 23.69 13.79 -21.19
N LEU A 485 22.67 14.57 -21.55
CA LEU A 485 22.28 15.74 -20.76
C LEU A 485 21.53 15.24 -19.51
N PRO A 486 22.08 15.42 -18.29
CA PRO A 486 21.51 14.82 -17.10
C PRO A 486 20.15 15.42 -16.68
N ASN A 487 19.71 16.55 -17.26
CA ASN A 487 18.43 17.20 -16.90
C ASN A 487 17.43 17.34 -18.07
N ALA A 488 17.52 16.53 -19.12
CA ALA A 488 16.48 16.47 -20.17
C ALA A 488 15.07 16.06 -19.64
N TYR A 489 14.99 15.61 -18.38
CA TYR A 489 13.78 15.05 -17.77
C TYR A 489 12.78 16.09 -17.27
N LYS A 490 13.18 17.35 -17.08
CA LYS A 490 12.27 18.37 -16.52
C LYS A 490 11.31 18.85 -17.61
N GLN A 491 10.07 18.36 -17.54
CA GLN A 491 8.99 18.75 -18.46
C GLN A 491 8.32 20.06 -18.05
N ASN A 492 8.33 20.40 -16.76
CA ASN A 492 7.72 21.62 -16.23
C ASN A 492 8.60 22.25 -15.14
N VAL A 493 8.53 23.56 -15.01
CA VAL A 493 9.05 24.32 -13.87
C VAL A 493 7.87 24.72 -12.99
N VAL A 494 7.91 24.35 -11.70
CA VAL A 494 6.83 24.57 -10.74
C VAL A 494 7.23 25.71 -9.80
N VAL A 495 6.37 26.73 -9.73
CA VAL A 495 6.58 27.92 -8.90
C VAL A 495 5.38 28.07 -7.94
N PRO A 496 5.55 27.88 -6.63
CA PRO A 496 4.45 28.02 -5.67
C PRO A 496 3.99 29.48 -5.61
N LEU A 497 2.68 29.67 -5.43
CA LEU A 497 2.03 30.99 -5.35
C LEU A 497 1.77 31.45 -3.91
N ILE A 498 2.12 30.66 -2.89
CA ILE A 498 1.96 31.07 -1.48
C ILE A 498 3.26 31.71 -1.00
N LYS A 499 3.19 32.93 -0.45
CA LYS A 499 4.37 33.77 -0.14
C LYS A 499 5.39 33.08 0.76
N GLU A 500 4.95 32.46 1.85
CA GLU A 500 5.83 31.76 2.79
C GLU A 500 6.46 30.50 2.15
N VAL A 501 5.71 29.77 1.32
CA VAL A 501 6.24 28.59 0.62
C VAL A 501 7.26 28.99 -0.46
N LEU A 502 7.01 30.09 -1.17
CA LEU A 502 7.97 30.63 -2.13
C LEU A 502 9.26 31.09 -1.44
N ALA A 503 9.14 31.80 -0.31
CA ALA A 503 10.29 32.25 0.48
C ALA A 503 11.13 31.08 1.04
N GLU A 504 10.48 29.99 1.48
CA GLU A 504 11.16 28.75 1.91
C GLU A 504 12.10 28.20 0.83
N PHE A 505 11.60 28.06 -0.40
CA PHE A 505 12.41 27.53 -1.50
C PHE A 505 13.45 28.51 -2.02
N GLU A 506 13.19 29.82 -1.98
CA GLU A 506 14.21 30.84 -2.28
C GLU A 506 15.39 30.72 -1.29
N ALA A 507 15.10 30.61 0.01
CA ALA A 507 16.14 30.44 1.03
C ALA A 507 16.92 29.12 0.88
N GLY A 508 16.24 28.02 0.53
CA GLY A 508 16.88 26.72 0.33
C GLY A 508 17.75 26.61 -0.93
N ASN A 509 17.49 27.43 -1.95
CA ASN A 509 18.29 27.49 -3.18
C ASN A 509 19.59 28.31 -3.02
N ASP A 510 19.66 29.19 -2.01
CA ASP A 510 20.83 30.01 -1.72
C ASP A 510 21.91 29.28 -0.91
N ASP A 511 21.59 28.13 -0.30
CA ASP A 511 22.56 27.29 0.39
C ASP A 511 23.27 26.36 -0.62
N PRO A 512 24.57 26.55 -0.92
CA PRO A 512 25.30 25.61 -1.77
C PRO A 512 25.25 24.22 -1.12
N ILE A 513 25.11 23.18 -1.94
CA ILE A 513 25.21 21.79 -1.47
C ILE A 513 26.50 21.68 -0.65
N ARG A 514 26.36 21.56 0.67
CA ARG A 514 27.51 21.32 1.55
C ARG A 514 27.95 19.90 1.26
N ILE A 515 28.98 19.76 0.43
CA ILE A 515 29.69 18.50 0.26
C ILE A 515 30.22 18.16 1.64
N LEU A 516 29.58 17.20 2.31
CA LEU A 516 30.08 16.69 3.58
C LEU A 516 31.49 16.18 3.32
N PRO A 517 32.49 16.57 4.12
CA PRO A 517 33.83 16.01 3.98
C PRO A 517 33.69 14.50 4.06
N MET A 518 34.22 13.82 3.04
CA MET A 518 34.26 12.37 3.00
C MET A 518 34.85 11.90 4.33
N PRO A 519 34.21 10.96 5.05
CA PRO A 519 34.80 10.41 6.26
C PRO A 519 36.23 9.99 5.91
N ALA A 520 37.21 10.51 6.67
CA ALA A 520 38.58 10.07 6.50
C ALA A 520 38.57 8.54 6.55
N PRO A 521 39.25 7.84 5.62
CA PRO A 521 39.27 6.39 5.62
C PRO A 521 39.66 5.94 7.03
N GLU A 522 38.80 5.14 7.66
CA GLU A 522 39.11 4.58 8.97
C GLU A 522 40.48 3.92 8.87
N PRO A 523 41.43 4.24 9.79
CA PRO A 523 42.71 3.58 9.79
C PRO A 523 42.44 2.09 9.87
N LEU A 524 42.90 1.35 8.86
CA LEU A 524 42.84 -0.11 8.84
C LEU A 524 43.35 -0.59 10.20
N ILE A 525 42.45 -1.14 11.01
CA ILE A 525 42.83 -1.87 12.21
C ILE A 525 43.56 -3.09 11.67
N MET A 526 44.88 -3.01 11.58
CA MET A 526 45.69 -4.19 11.38
C MET A 526 45.48 -5.02 12.64
N ASP A 527 44.73 -6.11 12.51
CA ASP A 527 44.63 -7.14 13.54
C ASP A 527 46.06 -7.51 13.92
N ASN A 528 46.45 -7.05 15.11
CA ASN A 528 47.74 -7.37 15.69
C ASN A 528 47.69 -8.88 16.02
N PRO A 529 48.54 -9.73 15.42
CA PRO A 529 48.55 -11.14 15.77
C PRO A 529 49.09 -11.26 17.20
N ALA A 530 48.18 -11.34 18.16
CA ALA A 530 48.51 -11.58 19.55
C ALA A 530 49.10 -12.99 19.71
N GLU A 531 50.35 -13.00 20.18
CA GLU A 531 50.84 -13.86 21.26
C GLU A 531 50.47 -15.34 21.18
N GLU A 532 51.33 -16.12 20.51
CA GLU A 532 51.57 -17.51 20.90
C GLU A 532 52.03 -17.53 22.37
N THR A 533 51.11 -17.95 23.24
CA THR A 533 51.42 -18.28 24.62
C THR A 533 52.25 -19.57 24.65
N ASN A 534 53.54 -19.41 24.99
CA ASN A 534 54.40 -20.51 25.41
C ASN A 534 53.85 -21.12 26.71
N ASN A 535 53.40 -22.38 26.64
CA ASN A 535 53.34 -23.27 27.79
C ASN A 535 54.56 -24.20 27.75
N ASN A 536 55.55 -23.90 28.59
CA ASN A 536 56.43 -24.85 29.25
C ASN A 536 56.84 -24.30 30.61
#